data_AF-A0AAV6WVL1-F1
#
_entry.id   AF-A0AAV6WVL1-F1
#
_cell.length_a   1.000
_cell.length_b   1.000
_cell.length_c   1.000
_cell.angle_alpha   90.00
_cell.angle_beta   90.00
_cell.angle_gamma   90.00
#
_symmetry.space_group_name_H-M   'P 1'
#
loop_
_entity.id
_entity.type
_entity.pdbx_description
1 polymer ?
#
loop_
_entity_poly.entity_id
_entity_poly.type
_entity_poly.pdbx_seq_one_letter_code
_entity_poly.pdbx_strand_id
1 'polypeptide(L)'
;MKESKSVLDYIPRVGYYVNQMKRYGDEIKDDRVVEKILRSLDLKFNYVVIAIEESKDLDTMTVDELTGSLQAHEEQALQAKLSLKEKEERRSTFQ
;
A
#
# COMPACT_ATOMS: atom_id res chain seq x y z
N MET A 1 5.54 -7.60 -3.43
CA MET A 1 4.14 -7.52 -3.90
C MET A 1 4.16 -7.76 -5.40
N LYS A 2 3.16 -8.43 -5.99
CA LYS A 2 3.07 -8.51 -7.47
C LYS A 2 2.35 -7.27 -7.99
N GLU A 3 2.75 -6.77 -9.16
CA GLU A 3 2.18 -5.58 -9.80
C GLU A 3 0.64 -5.57 -9.86
N SER A 4 0.03 -6.74 -10.06
CA SER A 4 -1.42 -6.91 -10.21
C SER A 4 -2.22 -7.02 -8.92
N LYS A 5 -1.56 -7.08 -7.75
CA LYS A 5 -2.26 -7.16 -6.46
C LYS A 5 -2.57 -5.76 -5.94
N SER A 6 -3.69 -5.62 -5.22
CA SER A 6 -3.97 -4.41 -4.45
C SER A 6 -3.28 -4.47 -3.09
N VAL A 7 -3.01 -3.30 -2.50
CA VAL A 7 -2.60 -3.16 -1.09
C VAL A 7 -3.60 -3.88 -0.17
N LEU A 8 -4.90 -3.81 -0.49
CA LEU A 8 -5.98 -4.48 0.25
C LEU A 8 -5.88 -6.00 0.25
N ASP A 9 -5.32 -6.59 -0.80
CA ASP A 9 -5.08 -8.04 -0.85
C ASP A 9 -3.76 -8.41 -0.17
N TYR A 10 -2.80 -7.49 -0.19
CA TYR A 10 -1.43 -7.73 0.23
C TYR A 10 -1.27 -7.68 1.76
N ILE A 11 -1.71 -6.59 2.39
CA ILE A 11 -1.47 -6.33 3.81
C ILE A 11 -2.14 -7.38 4.71
N PRO A 12 -3.40 -7.79 4.50
CA PRO A 12 -4.02 -8.84 5.32
C PRO A 12 -3.26 -10.16 5.26
N ARG A 13 -2.64 -10.47 4.12
CA ARG A 13 -1.82 -11.67 3.98
C ARG A 13 -0.51 -11.57 4.76
N VAL A 14 0.11 -10.39 4.82
CA VAL A 14 1.25 -10.14 5.72
C VAL A 14 0.81 -10.32 7.17
N GLY A 15 -0.33 -9.75 7.56
CA GLY A 15 -0.91 -9.92 8.89
C GLY A 15 -1.16 -11.38 9.27
N TYR A 16 -1.65 -12.20 8.33
CA TYR A 16 -1.78 -13.65 8.54
C TYR A 16 -0.45 -14.31 8.90
N TYR A 17 0.63 -14.02 8.16
CA TYR A 17 1.95 -14.60 8.44
C TYR A 17 2.54 -14.09 9.74
N VAL A 18 2.42 -12.79 10.04
CA VAL A 18 2.84 -12.20 11.31
C VAL A 18 2.11 -12.88 12.47
N ASN A 19 0.81 -13.10 12.35
CA ASN A 19 0.03 -13.79 13.37
C ASN A 19 0.47 -15.26 13.53
N GLN A 20 0.78 -15.97 12.44
CA GLN A 20 1.33 -17.33 12.55
C GLN A 20 2.67 -17.34 13.30
N MET A 21 3.59 -16.44 12.94
CA MET A 21 4.90 -16.32 13.61
C MET A 21 4.74 -16.01 15.11
N LYS A 22 3.87 -15.04 15.45
CA LYS A 22 3.53 -14.72 16.85
C LYS A 22 3.00 -15.95 17.62
N ARG A 23 2.17 -16.78 16.99
CA ARG A 23 1.66 -18.04 17.59
C ARG A 23 2.76 -19.07 17.83
N TYR A 24 3.85 -19.05 17.07
CA TYR A 24 5.01 -19.92 17.28
C TYR A 24 5.99 -19.37 18.33
N GLY A 25 5.69 -18.22 18.95
CA GLY A 25 6.51 -17.61 19.99
C GLY A 25 7.44 -16.50 19.50
N ASP A 26 7.38 -16.12 18.22
CA ASP A 26 8.17 -15.01 17.71
C ASP A 26 7.60 -13.67 18.19
N GLU A 27 8.45 -12.84 18.79
CA GLU A 27 8.10 -11.45 19.06
C GLU A 27 8.30 -10.63 17.77
N ILE A 28 7.19 -10.19 17.18
CA ILE A 28 7.20 -9.33 16.00
C ILE A 28 6.57 -7.99 16.35
N LYS A 29 7.42 -6.97 16.37
CA LYS A 29 7.07 -5.57 16.55
C LYS A 29 6.57 -4.94 15.25
N ASP A 30 5.78 -3.88 15.38
CA ASP A 30 5.10 -3.22 14.26
C ASP A 30 6.07 -2.49 13.32
N ASP A 31 7.08 -1.80 13.87
CA ASP A 31 8.21 -1.19 13.13
C ASP A 31 8.81 -2.15 12.09
N ARG A 32 9.09 -3.39 12.50
CA ARG A 32 9.63 -4.44 11.63
C ARG A 32 8.66 -4.86 10.54
N VAL A 33 7.35 -4.87 10.83
CA VAL A 33 6.31 -5.20 9.84
C VAL A 33 6.15 -4.06 8.85
N VAL A 34 6.13 -2.81 9.33
CA VAL A 34 6.06 -1.58 8.53
C VAL A 34 7.23 -1.52 7.55
N GLU A 35 8.47 -1.65 8.02
CA GLU A 35 9.65 -1.70 7.15
C GLU A 35 9.54 -2.81 6.10
N LYS A 36 9.09 -4.00 6.53
CA LYS A 36 8.98 -5.15 5.64
C LYS A 36 7.95 -4.92 4.55
N ILE A 37 6.81 -4.31 4.88
CA ILE A 37 5.79 -3.92 3.91
C ILE A 37 6.38 -2.92 2.93
N LEU A 38 6.92 -1.79 3.39
CA LEU A 38 7.47 -0.73 2.53
C LEU A 38 8.54 -1.27 1.55
N ARG A 39 9.52 -2.05 2.05
CA ARG A 39 10.57 -2.66 1.21
C ARG A 39 10.06 -3.71 0.21
N SER A 40 8.85 -4.23 0.40
CA SER A 40 8.27 -5.28 -0.45
C SER A 40 7.15 -4.79 -1.35
N LEU A 41 6.78 -3.52 -1.28
CA LEU A 41 5.85 -2.91 -2.20
C LEU A 41 6.42 -2.90 -3.63
N ASP A 42 5.51 -2.82 -4.58
CA ASP A 42 5.84 -2.70 -5.99
C ASP A 42 6.42 -1.31 -6.32
N LEU A 43 7.26 -1.20 -7.36
CA LEU A 43 7.89 0.07 -7.78
C LEU A 43 6.87 1.17 -8.07
N LYS A 44 5.62 0.84 -8.43
CA LYS A 44 4.55 1.83 -8.60
C LYS A 44 4.23 2.63 -7.33
N PHE A 45 4.63 2.16 -6.16
CA PHE A 45 4.47 2.86 -4.88
C PHE A 45 5.71 3.63 -4.44
N ASN A 46 6.79 3.65 -5.23
CA ASN A 46 8.08 4.21 -4.80
C ASN A 46 7.95 5.66 -4.31
N TYR A 47 7.15 6.49 -4.99
CA TYR A 47 6.89 7.87 -4.56
C TYR A 47 6.21 7.96 -3.18
N VAL A 48 5.24 7.08 -2.92
CA VAL A 48 4.53 7.03 -1.63
C VAL A 48 5.44 6.52 -0.52
N VAL A 49 6.27 5.52 -0.82
CA VAL A 49 7.26 5.00 0.12
C VAL A 49 8.21 6.11 0.55
N ILE A 50 8.80 6.83 -0.42
CA ILE A 50 9.70 7.97 -0.14
C ILE A 50 8.98 9.03 0.70
N ALA A 51 7.76 9.40 0.32
CA ALA A 51 7.00 10.42 1.06
C ALA A 51 6.71 9.99 2.51
N ILE A 52 6.44 8.70 2.77
CA ILE A 52 6.24 8.17 4.13
C ILE A 52 7.57 8.19 4.90
N GLU A 53 8.67 7.71 4.29
CA GLU A 53 10.00 7.68 4.89
C GLU A 53 10.52 9.08 5.24
N GLU A 54 10.18 10.10 4.45
CA GLU A 54 10.60 11.48 4.71
C GLU A 54 9.71 12.20 5.74
N SER A 55 8.43 11.81 5.88
CA SER A 55 7.46 12.55 6.68
C SER A 55 7.09 11.92 8.03
N LYS A 56 7.38 10.63 8.22
CA LYS A 56 6.99 9.87 9.41
C LYS A 56 8.18 9.14 10.04
N ASP A 57 8.10 8.97 11.35
CA ASP A 57 8.99 8.08 12.08
C ASP A 57 8.47 6.64 12.00
N LEU A 58 9.23 5.76 11.36
CA LEU A 58 8.85 4.36 11.14
C LEU A 58 8.90 3.52 12.42
N ASP A 59 9.70 3.93 13.42
CA ASP A 59 9.85 3.18 14.67
C ASP A 59 8.59 3.27 15.55
N THR A 60 7.81 4.33 15.36
CA THR A 60 6.56 4.60 16.11
C THR A 60 5.30 4.37 15.28
N MET A 61 5.44 4.17 13.97
CA MET A 61 4.32 3.99 13.06
C MET A 61 3.67 2.62 13.23
N THR A 62 2.34 2.60 13.28
CA THR A 62 1.57 1.34 13.36
C THR A 62 1.27 0.78 11.96
N VAL A 63 1.01 -0.54 11.91
CA VAL A 63 0.60 -1.21 10.66
C VAL A 63 -0.72 -0.64 10.11
N ASP A 64 -1.65 -0.23 10.98
CA ASP A 64 -2.93 0.33 10.58
C ASP A 64 -2.79 1.72 9.94
N GLU A 65 -1.93 2.58 10.50
CA GLU A 65 -1.62 3.89 9.91
C GLU A 65 -0.96 3.75 8.53
N LEU A 66 -0.08 2.76 8.37
CA LEU A 66 0.55 2.47 7.08
C LEU A 66 -0.51 1.99 6.08
N THR A 67 -1.38 1.11 6.52
CA THR A 67 -2.47 0.57 5.71
C THR A 67 -3.37 1.67 5.18
N GLY A 68 -3.82 2.58 6.06
CA GLY A 68 -4.66 3.72 5.66
C GLY A 68 -3.97 4.65 4.66
N SER A 69 -2.66 4.92 4.85
CA SER A 69 -1.88 5.77 3.94
C SER A 69 -1.78 5.16 2.54
N LEU A 70 -1.51 3.85 2.46
CA LEU A 70 -1.38 3.13 1.19
C LEU A 70 -2.73 2.95 0.47
N GLN A 71 -3.80 2.68 1.22
CA GLN A 71 -5.17 2.59 0.70
C GLN A 71 -5.63 3.90 0.07
N ALA A 72 -5.44 5.02 0.78
CA ALA A 72 -5.82 6.33 0.28
C ALA A 72 -5.13 6.66 -1.06
N HIS A 73 -3.85 6.29 -1.21
CA HIS A 73 -3.14 6.46 -2.47
C HIS A 73 -3.69 5.56 -3.60
N GLU A 74 -3.98 4.28 -3.33
CA GLU A 74 -4.60 3.41 -4.34
C GLU A 74 -5.96 3.94 -4.79
N GLU A 75 -6.78 4.44 -3.86
CA GLU A 75 -8.09 5.00 -4.17
C GLU A 75 -7.99 6.25 -5.06
N GLN A 76 -7.10 7.19 -4.71
CA GLN A 76 -6.85 8.38 -5.53
C GLN A 76 -6.34 8.02 -6.93
N ALA A 77 -5.43 7.05 -7.03
CA ALA A 77 -4.93 6.57 -8.31
C ALA A 77 -6.04 5.92 -9.16
N LEU A 78 -6.97 5.20 -8.55
CA LEU A 78 -8.12 4.61 -9.23
C LEU A 78 -9.09 5.69 -9.75
N GLN A 79 -9.44 6.66 -8.91
CA GLN A 79 -10.32 7.78 -9.29
C GLN A 79 -9.73 8.60 -10.44
N ALA A 80 -8.42 8.88 -10.41
CA ALA A 80 -7.73 9.58 -11.49
C ALA A 80 -7.80 8.80 -12.83
N LYS A 81 -7.61 7.48 -12.80
CA LYS A 81 -7.72 6.61 -13.98
C LYS A 81 -9.15 6.60 -14.55
N LEU A 82 -10.16 6.52 -13.71
CA LEU A 82 -11.56 6.58 -14.14
C LEU A 82 -11.88 7.90 -14.84
N SER A 83 -11.47 9.03 -14.25
CA SER A 83 -11.70 10.36 -14.84
C SER A 83 -11.00 10.53 -16.20
N LEU A 84 -9.80 9.95 -16.38
CA LEU A 84 -9.10 9.97 -17.66
C LEU A 84 -9.85 9.16 -18.72
N LYS A 85 -10.32 7.96 -18.34
CA LYS A 85 -11.08 7.08 -19.23
C LYS A 85 -12.38 7.73 -19.71
N GLU A 86 -13.12 8.38 -18.81
CA GLU A 86 -14.34 9.13 -19.16
C GLU A 86 -14.06 10.28 -20.14
N LYS A 87 -12.93 10.98 -19.98
CA LYS A 87 -12.51 12.05 -20.90
C LYS A 87 -12.14 11.51 -22.28
N GLU A 88 -11.48 10.36 -22.34
CA GLU A 88 -11.12 9.68 -23.59
C GLU A 88 -12.35 9.16 -24.34
N GLU A 89 -13.28 8.51 -23.63
CA GLU A 89 -14.54 8.03 -24.20
C GLU A 89 -15.38 9.18 -24.76
N ARG A 90 -15.50 10.29 -24.01
CA ARG A 90 -16.16 11.51 -24.51
C ARG A 90 -15.48 12.03 -25.78
N ARG A 91 -14.15 12.15 -25.81
CA ARG A 91 -13.42 12.60 -27.01
C ARG A 91 -13.64 11.69 -28.21
N SER A 92 -13.70 10.37 -28.00
CA SER A 92 -13.92 9.39 -29.07
C SER A 92 -15.35 9.39 -29.61
N THR A 93 -16.36 9.79 -28.83
CA THR A 93 -17.76 9.88 -29.31
C THR A 93 -18.05 11.13 -30.13
N PHE A 94 -17.19 12.15 -30.05
CA PHE A 94 -17.35 13.43 -30.78
C PHE A 94 -16.45 13.55 -32.03
N GLN A 95 -15.73 12.49 -32.39
CA GLN A 95 -14.86 12.41 -33.57
C GLN A 95 -15.39 11.36 -34.55
#